data_AF-A0A804L7U5-F1
#
_entry.id   AF-A0A804L7U5-F1
#
_cell.length_a   1.000
_cell.length_b   1.000
_cell.length_c   1.000
_cell.angle_alpha   90.00
_cell.angle_beta   90.00
_cell.angle_gamma   90.00
#
_symmetry.space_group_name_H-M   'P 1'
#
loop_
_entity.id
_entity.type
_entity.pdbx_description
1 polymer ?
#
loop_
_entity_poly.entity_id
_entity_poly.type
_entity_poly.pdbx_seq_one_letter_code
_entity_poly.pdbx_strand_id
1 'polypeptide(L)'
;MGLQWVILGAVVAAEAAVAALLILPAPRVIKSRIVALASLFLQPGAGILPFAAFQLLDLHWKNEHRLMCTSDVCTIEERTRYEKSIFKAQRNIILCVLACLLYWCIFRICKYHKEIRELEEVEKRLKDQ
;
A
#
# COMPACT_ATOMS: atom_id res chain seq x y z
N MET A 1 15.22 10.73 -7.01
CA MET A 1 14.72 9.41 -7.45
C MET A 1 14.82 8.36 -6.34
N GLY A 2 16.01 7.95 -5.85
CA GLY A 2 16.12 6.84 -4.89
C GLY A 2 15.39 7.04 -3.55
N LEU A 3 15.49 8.23 -2.95
CA LEU A 3 14.91 8.53 -1.64
C LEU A 3 13.38 8.38 -1.58
N GLN A 4 12.67 8.77 -2.65
CA GLN A 4 11.20 8.63 -2.74
C GLN A 4 10.76 7.16 -2.70
N TRP A 5 11.52 6.26 -3.34
CA TRP A 5 11.23 4.82 -3.33
C TRP A 5 11.58 4.15 -1.99
N VAL A 6 12.59 4.66 -1.29
CA VAL A 6 12.94 4.21 0.06
C VAL A 6 11.84 4.60 1.04
N ILE A 7 11.33 5.82 0.97
CA ILE A 7 10.22 6.29 1.80
C ILE A 7 8.96 5.47 1.50
N LEU A 8 8.63 5.25 0.21
CA LEU A 8 7.48 4.43 -0.17
C LEU A 8 7.62 2.98 0.34
N GLY A 9 8.80 2.38 0.24
CA GLY A 9 9.07 1.04 0.79
C GLY A 9 8.95 0.97 2.30
N ALA A 10 9.40 1.99 3.03
CA ALA A 10 9.25 2.07 4.48
C ALA A 10 7.78 2.20 4.89
N VAL A 11 6.99 2.98 4.14
CA VAL A 11 5.54 3.12 4.35
C VAL A 11 4.84 1.78 4.10
N VAL A 12 5.15 1.09 2.99
CA VAL A 12 4.61 -0.24 2.70
C VAL A 12 4.98 -1.26 3.78
N ALA A 13 6.21 -1.23 4.29
CA ALA A 13 6.64 -2.11 5.37
C ALA A 13 5.90 -1.82 6.68
N ALA A 14 5.67 -0.55 7.00
CA ALA A 14 4.88 -0.14 8.16
C ALA A 14 3.42 -0.59 8.02
N GLU A 15 2.81 -0.43 6.84
CA GLU A 15 1.45 -0.92 6.55
C GLU A 15 1.35 -2.44 6.68
N ALA A 16 2.33 -3.17 6.14
CA ALA A 16 2.40 -4.63 6.26
C ALA A 16 2.54 -5.08 7.72
N ALA A 17 3.31 -4.37 8.54
CA ALA A 17 3.42 -4.65 9.98
C ALA A 17 2.10 -4.40 10.71
N VAL A 18 1.37 -3.34 10.35
CA VAL A 18 0.02 -3.06 10.89
C VAL A 18 -0.97 -4.15 10.46
N ALA A 19 -0.93 -4.58 9.20
CA ALA A 19 -1.77 -5.68 8.71
C ALA A 19 -1.47 -7.00 9.45
N ALA A 20 -0.19 -7.32 9.67
CA ALA A 20 0.22 -8.49 10.44
C ALA A 20 -0.26 -8.41 11.91
N LEU A 21 -0.18 -7.22 12.53
CA LEU A 21 -0.67 -6.98 13.88
C LEU A 21 -2.20 -7.14 13.97
N LEU A 22 -2.94 -6.77 12.92
CA LEU A 22 -4.39 -6.95 12.83
C LEU A 22 -4.79 -8.42 12.62
N ILE A 23 -3.98 -9.22 11.93
CA ILE A 23 -4.23 -10.64 11.66
C ILE A 23 -3.96 -11.50 12.90
N LEU A 24 -3.02 -11.08 13.77
CA LEU A 24 -2.72 -11.80 15.01
C LEU A 24 -3.96 -11.86 15.94
N PRO A 25 -4.33 -13.06 16.44
CA PRO A 25 -5.50 -13.24 17.30
C PRO A 25 -5.25 -12.65 18.70
N ALA A 26 -5.42 -11.33 18.84
CA ALA A 26 -5.23 -10.62 20.10
C ALA A 26 -6.53 -10.59 20.96
N PRO A 27 -6.42 -10.54 22.30
CA PRO A 27 -7.56 -10.46 23.21
C PRO A 27 -8.40 -9.18 23.05
N ARG A 28 -9.69 -9.25 23.41
CA ARG A 28 -10.76 -8.26 23.07
C ARG A 28 -10.43 -6.80 23.41
N VAL A 29 -9.76 -6.55 24.53
CA VAL A 29 -9.30 -5.20 24.96
C VAL A 29 -8.14 -4.65 24.13
N ILE A 30 -7.34 -5.52 23.53
CA ILE A 30 -6.25 -5.13 22.64
C ILE A 30 -6.80 -4.83 21.26
N LYS A 31 -7.80 -5.59 20.78
CA LYS A 31 -8.52 -5.31 19.53
C LYS A 31 -9.12 -3.91 19.50
N SER A 32 -9.68 -3.44 20.62
CA SER A 32 -10.29 -2.10 20.68
C SER A 32 -9.28 -0.98 20.47
N ARG A 33 -8.12 -1.07 21.13
CA ARG A 33 -7.00 -0.15 20.97
C ARG A 33 -6.31 -0.27 19.60
N ILE A 34 -6.15 -1.48 19.08
CA ILE A 34 -5.57 -1.72 17.75
C ILE A 34 -6.41 -1.06 16.66
N VAL A 35 -7.74 -1.17 16.72
CA VAL A 35 -8.62 -0.54 15.73
C VAL A 35 -8.60 0.99 15.86
N ALA A 36 -8.50 1.53 17.08
CA ALA A 36 -8.34 2.97 17.28
C ALA A 36 -7.00 3.46 16.67
N LEU A 37 -5.90 2.75 16.96
CA LEU A 37 -4.58 2.99 16.38
C LEU A 37 -4.59 2.85 14.85
N ALA A 38 -5.24 1.82 14.31
CA ALA A 38 -5.36 1.59 12.88
C ALA A 38 -6.19 2.69 12.21
N SER A 39 -7.27 3.17 12.84
CA SER A 39 -8.05 4.30 12.33
C SER A 39 -7.26 5.61 12.34
N LEU A 40 -6.40 5.82 13.34
CA LEU A 40 -5.49 6.97 13.41
C LEU A 40 -4.39 6.90 12.34
N PHE A 41 -3.95 5.69 11.98
CA PHE A 41 -2.98 5.45 10.90
C PHE A 41 -3.61 5.53 9.50
N LEU A 42 -4.91 5.25 9.38
CA LEU A 42 -5.65 5.31 8.11
C LEU A 42 -5.79 6.74 7.57
N GLN A 43 -5.83 7.72 8.48
CA GLN A 43 -5.98 9.14 8.18
C GLN A 43 -4.74 9.74 7.47
N PRO A 44 -3.50 9.51 7.92
CA PRO A 44 -2.30 9.84 7.14
C PRO A 44 -2.11 8.93 5.92
N GLY A 45 -2.65 7.70 5.94
CA GLY A 45 -2.54 6.76 4.81
C GLY A 45 -3.28 7.21 3.54
N ALA A 46 -4.31 8.04 3.66
CA ALA A 46 -5.03 8.59 2.49
C ALA A 46 -4.13 9.44 1.57
N GLY A 47 -3.04 10.03 2.10
CA GLY A 47 -2.06 10.78 1.31
C GLY A 47 -1.13 9.90 0.46
N ILE A 48 -1.07 8.59 0.72
CA ILE A 48 -0.25 7.64 -0.02
C ILE A 48 -0.87 7.36 -1.40
N LEU A 49 -2.20 7.35 -1.50
CA LEU A 49 -2.93 7.14 -2.76
C LEU A 49 -2.58 8.17 -3.85
N PRO A 50 -2.72 9.50 -3.61
CA PRO A 50 -2.36 10.50 -4.62
C PRO A 50 -0.85 10.49 -4.92
N PHE A 51 -0.01 10.14 -3.94
CA PHE A 51 1.43 10.02 -4.14
C PHE A 51 1.80 8.82 -5.04
N ALA A 52 1.19 7.66 -4.81
CA ALA A 52 1.36 6.48 -5.65
C ALA A 52 0.83 6.70 -7.07
N ALA A 53 -0.31 7.39 -7.22
CA ALA A 53 -0.85 7.78 -8.52
C ALA A 53 0.09 8.72 -9.28
N PHE A 54 0.66 9.72 -8.59
CA PHE A 54 1.66 10.63 -9.17
C PHE A 54 2.91 9.88 -9.63
N GLN A 55 3.42 8.92 -8.85
CA GLN A 55 4.58 8.11 -9.22
C GLN A 55 4.31 7.17 -10.40
N LEU A 56 3.11 6.61 -10.49
CA LEU A 56 2.70 5.81 -11.66
C LEU A 56 2.60 6.68 -12.92
N LEU A 57 2.06 7.90 -12.80
CA LEU A 57 1.98 8.83 -13.91
C LEU A 57 3.37 9.30 -14.38
N ASP A 58 4.28 9.59 -13.47
CA ASP A 58 5.68 9.94 -13.78
C ASP A 58 6.41 8.77 -14.48
N LEU A 59 6.17 7.54 -14.02
CA LEU A 59 6.70 6.34 -14.66
C LEU A 59 6.13 6.12 -16.07
N HIS A 60 4.81 6.30 -16.24
CA HIS A 60 4.14 6.20 -17.53
C HIS A 60 4.69 7.24 -18.51
N TRP A 61 4.83 8.49 -18.06
CA TRP A 61 5.39 9.58 -18.85
C TRP A 61 6.84 9.30 -19.27
N LYS A 62 7.66 8.75 -18.36
CA LYS A 62 9.03 8.31 -18.66
C LYS A 62 9.09 7.14 -19.63
N ASN A 63 8.08 6.28 -19.67
CA ASN A 63 7.99 5.17 -20.60
C ASN A 63 7.64 5.66 -22.01
N GLU A 64 6.68 6.58 -22.10
CA GLU A 64 6.18 7.13 -23.37
C GLU A 64 7.24 7.98 -24.10
N HIS A 65 7.96 8.84 -23.36
CA HIS A 65 9.03 9.68 -23.93
C HIS A 65 10.37 8.96 -24.07
N ARG A 66 10.42 7.64 -23.85
CA ARG A 66 11.66 6.89 -23.99
C ARG A 66 11.86 6.50 -25.44
N LEU A 67 12.99 6.92 -26.01
CA LEU A 67 13.45 6.43 -27.31
C LEU A 67 13.63 4.91 -27.21
N MET A 68 12.70 4.17 -27.82
CA MET A 68 12.74 2.73 -27.98
C MET A 68 13.81 2.40 -29.03
N CYS A 69 14.86 1.67 -28.64
CA CYS A 69 15.75 1.03 -29.61
C CYS A 69 14.97 -0.04 -30.36
N THR A 70 14.39 0.33 -31.50
CA THR A 70 13.57 -0.54 -32.37
C THR A 70 14.36 -1.09 -33.57
N SER A 71 15.60 -0.64 -33.78
CA SER A 71 16.45 -1.08 -34.89
C SER A 71 17.66 -1.90 -34.42
N ASP A 72 18.13 -2.80 -35.29
CA ASP A 72 19.29 -3.70 -35.12
C ASP A 72 20.65 -3.00 -34.88
N VAL A 73 20.65 -1.67 -34.72
CA VAL A 73 21.83 -0.79 -34.58
C VAL A 73 22.16 -0.52 -33.10
N CYS A 74 21.30 -0.90 -32.16
CA CYS A 74 21.51 -0.60 -30.74
C CYS A 74 22.61 -1.50 -30.13
N THR A 75 23.61 -0.88 -29.50
CA THR A 75 24.74 -1.62 -28.90
C THR A 75 24.30 -2.47 -27.69
N ILE A 76 25.01 -3.59 -27.41
CA ILE A 76 24.65 -4.51 -26.30
C ILE A 76 24.61 -3.79 -24.93
N GLU A 77 25.44 -2.76 -24.74
CA GLU A 77 25.45 -1.93 -23.54
C GLU A 77 24.17 -1.08 -23.39
N GLU A 78 23.60 -0.62 -24.50
CA GLU A 78 22.35 0.14 -24.51
C GLU A 78 21.14 -0.74 -24.24
N ARG A 79 21.12 -1.96 -24.80
CA ARG A 79 20.10 -2.98 -24.53
C ARG A 79 20.08 -3.35 -23.04
N THR A 80 21.24 -3.64 -22.45
CA THR A 80 21.32 -4.00 -21.01
C THR A 80 20.93 -2.83 -20.09
N ARG A 81 21.22 -1.58 -20.48
CA ARG A 81 20.76 -0.39 -19.77
C ARG A 81 19.23 -0.23 -19.86
N TYR A 82 18.64 -0.54 -21.03
CA TYR A 82 17.20 -0.51 -21.25
C TYR A 82 16.47 -1.57 -20.41
N GLU A 83 16.94 -2.82 -20.42
CA GLU A 83 16.36 -3.89 -19.61
C GLU A 83 16.43 -3.57 -18.11
N LYS A 84 17.58 -3.11 -17.61
CA LYS A 84 17.75 -2.71 -16.20
C LYS A 84 16.76 -1.64 -15.75
N SER A 85 16.36 -0.75 -16.65
CA SER A 85 15.44 0.35 -16.36
C SER A 85 13.97 -0.09 -16.46
N ILE A 86 13.64 -1.01 -17.37
CA ILE A 86 12.34 -1.72 -17.40
C ILE A 86 12.13 -2.49 -16.09
N PHE A 87 13.10 -3.30 -15.66
CA PHE A 87 12.99 -4.04 -14.39
C PHE A 87 12.83 -3.12 -13.19
N LYS A 88 13.51 -1.97 -13.19
CA LYS A 88 13.37 -0.95 -12.15
C LYS A 88 11.97 -0.35 -12.12
N ALA A 89 11.39 -0.07 -13.30
CA ALA A 89 10.04 0.44 -13.45
C ALA A 89 8.98 -0.59 -13.01
N GLN A 90 9.12 -1.85 -13.42
CA GLN A 90 8.20 -2.92 -13.05
C GLN A 90 8.17 -3.16 -11.53
N ARG A 91 9.35 -3.21 -10.88
CA ARG A 91 9.44 -3.33 -9.41
C ARG A 91 8.73 -2.18 -8.71
N ASN A 92 8.87 -0.98 -9.25
CA ASN A 92 8.25 0.23 -8.72
C ASN A 92 6.72 0.21 -8.85
N ILE A 93 6.18 -0.26 -9.97
CA ILE A 93 4.73 -0.46 -10.16
C ILE A 93 4.18 -1.47 -9.15
N ILE A 94 4.85 -2.62 -9.01
CA ILE A 94 4.44 -3.67 -8.06
C ILE A 94 4.38 -3.11 -6.64
N LEU A 95 5.35 -2.26 -6.27
CA LEU A 95 5.39 -1.63 -4.95
C LEU A 95 4.20 -0.68 -4.72
N CYS A 96 3.84 0.13 -5.72
CA CYS A 96 2.65 0.99 -5.65
C CYS A 96 1.35 0.18 -5.55
N VAL A 97 1.21 -0.89 -6.34
CA VAL A 97 0.01 -1.74 -6.32
C VAL A 97 -0.13 -2.43 -4.96
N LEU A 98 0.96 -2.95 -4.40
CA LEU A 98 0.97 -3.56 -3.07
C LEU A 98 0.59 -2.56 -1.97
N ALA A 99 1.09 -1.32 -2.04
CA ALA A 99 0.71 -0.26 -1.10
C ALA A 99 -0.82 -0.02 -1.14
N CYS A 100 -1.38 0.17 -2.33
CA CYS A 100 -2.82 0.39 -2.49
C CYS A 100 -3.65 -0.80 -2.01
N LEU A 101 -3.22 -2.04 -2.30
CA LEU A 101 -3.91 -3.25 -1.85
C LEU A 101 -3.87 -3.40 -0.33
N LEU A 102 -2.71 -3.18 0.31
CA LEU A 102 -2.58 -3.25 1.77
C LEU A 102 -3.45 -2.18 2.45
N TYR A 103 -3.42 -0.95 1.95
CA TYR A 103 -4.29 0.12 2.44
C TYR A 103 -5.78 -0.27 2.36
N TRP A 104 -6.21 -0.83 1.23
CA TRP A 104 -7.59 -1.29 1.05
C TRP A 104 -7.95 -2.41 2.03
N CYS A 105 -7.07 -3.39 2.23
CA CYS A 105 -7.25 -4.47 3.19
C CYS A 105 -7.40 -3.94 4.62
N ILE A 106 -6.52 -3.03 5.05
CA ILE A 106 -6.59 -2.41 6.38
C ILE A 106 -7.89 -1.61 6.54
N PHE A 107 -8.29 -0.84 5.53
CA PHE A 107 -9.54 -0.09 5.54
C PHE A 107 -10.75 -1.01 5.75
N ARG A 108 -10.81 -2.13 5.00
CA ARG A 108 -11.88 -3.11 5.12
C ARG A 108 -11.91 -3.77 6.49
N ILE A 109 -10.77 -4.20 7.00
CA ILE A 109 -10.64 -4.80 8.34
C ILE A 109 -11.12 -3.83 9.43
N CYS A 110 -10.70 -2.57 9.35
CA CYS A 110 -11.15 -1.52 10.28
C CYS A 110 -12.66 -1.31 10.25
N LYS A 111 -13.27 -1.28 9.06
CA LYS A 111 -14.73 -1.15 8.91
C LYS A 111 -15.46 -2.33 9.55
N TYR A 112 -15.04 -3.56 9.24
CA TYR A 112 -15.63 -4.76 9.81
C TYR A 112 -15.53 -4.80 11.34
N HIS A 113 -14.40 -4.39 11.91
CA HIS A 113 -14.25 -4.33 13.36
C HIS A 113 -15.13 -3.28 14.05
N LYS A 114 -15.49 -2.19 13.36
CA LYS A 114 -16.46 -1.21 13.89
C LYS A 114 -17.87 -1.81 13.89
N GLU A 115 -18.28 -2.39 12.76
CA GLU A 115 -19.60 -3.04 12.64
C GLU A 115 -19.79 -4.17 13.66
N ILE A 116 -18.77 -5.03 13.86
CA ILE A 116 -18.83 -6.09 14.88
C ILE A 116 -19.02 -5.52 16.29
N ARG A 117 -18.37 -4.39 16.62
CA ARG A 117 -18.49 -3.77 17.94
C ARG A 117 -19.87 -3.18 18.19
N GLU A 118 -20.43 -2.51 17.18
CA GLU A 118 -21.79 -1.98 17.26
C GLU A 118 -22.80 -3.13 17.48
N LEU A 119 -22.62 -4.26 16.79
CA LEU A 119 -23.45 -5.45 16.97
C LEU A 119 -23.30 -6.07 18.37
N GLU A 120 -22.08 -6.18 18.91
CA GLU A 120 -21.85 -6.68 20.28
C GLU A 120 -22.48 -5.77 21.34
N GLU A 121 -22.46 -4.45 21.15
CA GLU A 121 -23.08 -3.50 22.07
C GLU A 121 -24.61 -3.57 22.02
N VAL A 122 -25.19 -3.75 20.83
CA VAL A 122 -26.63 -4.00 20.67
C VAL A 122 -27.04 -5.29 21.39
N GLU A 123 -26.30 -6.38 21.21
CA GLU A 123 -26.58 -7.66 21.85
C GLU A 123 -26.55 -7.56 23.38
N LYS A 124 -25.58 -6.83 23.95
CA LYS A 124 -25.51 -6.59 25.40
C LYS A 124 -26.73 -5.83 25.93
N ARG A 125 -27.12 -4.75 25.25
CA ARG A 125 -28.31 -3.97 25.65
C ARG A 125 -29.59 -4.80 25.61
N LEU A 126 -29.71 -5.73 24.66
CA LEU A 126 -30.84 -6.65 24.57
C LEU A 126 -30.84 -7.74 25.64
N LYS A 127 -29.66 -8.12 26.17
CA LYS A 127 -29.54 -9.11 27.28
C LYS A 127 -29.75 -8.51 28.67
N ASP A 128 -29.49 -7.20 28.83
CA ASP A 128 -29.69 -6.48 30.08
C ASP A 128 -31.15 -5.99 30.27
N GLN A 129 -32.01 -6.12 29.24
CA GLN A 129 -33.47 -5.94 29.33
C GLN A 129 -34.19 -7.27 29.56
#